data_AF-A0A1Q7YRH2-F1
#
_entry.id   AF-A0A1Q7YRH2-F1
#
_cell.length_a   1.000
_cell.length_b   1.000
_cell.length_c   1.000
_cell.angle_alpha   90.00
_cell.angle_beta   90.00
_cell.angle_gamma   90.00
#
_symmetry.space_group_name_H-M   'P 1'
#
loop_
_entity.id
_entity.type
_entity.pdbx_description
1 polymer ?
#
loop_
_entity_poly.entity_id
_entity_poly.type
_entity_poly.pdbx_seq_one_letter_code
_entity_poly.pdbx_strand_id
1 'polypeptide(L)'
;MCFAVACSPRDFLTRRLVADLIAGSETFKIPQQFWLRTGMVSNKDYLSPEYLVLRRHRWMTGANVPCAPNIAPPPCWDVVLTPIGVETFRDLLPSNAAPSRYFGVPVAQRELIAITGISKNGNIADADFQWKWVPLNEVGAALYAGGVPYNSTVGFRHYDDGWRLIEGSAPKPNQGLDDALKNAQPAQ
;
A
#
# COMPACT_ATOMS: atom_id res chain seq x y z
N MET A 1 17.23 -49.21 15.18
CA MET A 1 16.79 -47.99 15.88
C MET A 1 16.46 -46.94 14.83
N CYS A 2 15.18 -46.77 14.49
CA CYS A 2 14.73 -45.69 13.62
C CYS A 2 14.39 -44.50 14.52
N PHE A 3 15.25 -43.47 14.54
CA PHE A 3 14.92 -42.20 15.17
C PHE A 3 13.98 -41.45 14.23
N ALA A 4 12.73 -41.28 14.69
CA ALA A 4 11.77 -40.37 14.09
C ALA A 4 12.33 -38.95 14.19
N VAL A 5 12.91 -38.44 13.11
CA VAL A 5 13.04 -37.00 12.93
C VAL A 5 11.61 -36.53 12.69
N ALA A 6 10.97 -36.04 13.74
CA ALA A 6 9.70 -35.35 13.63
C ALA A 6 9.93 -34.13 12.73
N CYS A 7 9.69 -34.28 11.43
CA CYS A 7 9.60 -33.18 10.50
C CYS A 7 8.48 -32.27 10.99
N SER A 8 8.83 -31.13 11.57
CA SER A 8 7.83 -30.15 11.93
C SER A 8 7.19 -29.66 10.63
N PRO A 9 5.86 -29.50 10.54
CA PRO A 9 5.24 -28.86 9.38
C PRO A 9 5.81 -27.46 9.08
N ARG A 10 6.50 -26.85 10.07
CA ARG A 10 7.20 -25.58 9.95
C ARG A 10 8.56 -25.66 9.23
N ASP A 11 9.12 -26.84 9.02
CA ASP A 11 10.37 -27.02 8.27
C ASP A 11 10.16 -26.90 6.75
N PHE A 12 8.93 -27.19 6.31
CA PHE A 12 8.54 -27.09 4.91
C PHE A 12 7.84 -25.75 4.65
N LEU A 13 8.44 -24.93 3.78
CA LEU A 13 7.81 -23.71 3.30
C LEU A 13 6.71 -24.06 2.29
N THR A 14 5.53 -24.41 2.82
CA THR A 14 4.35 -24.72 2.01
C THR A 14 3.72 -23.44 1.44
N ARG A 15 2.98 -23.55 0.33
CA ARG A 15 2.20 -22.43 -0.22
C ARG A 15 1.24 -21.82 0.81
N ARG A 16 0.64 -22.66 1.67
CA ARG A 16 -0.24 -22.20 2.74
C ARG A 16 0.51 -21.37 3.77
N LEU A 17 1.67 -21.86 4.25
CA LEU A 17 2.49 -21.12 5.21
C LEU A 17 2.97 -19.78 4.63
N VAL A 18 3.41 -19.77 3.36
CA VAL A 18 3.79 -18.53 2.66
C VAL A 18 2.61 -17.56 2.62
N ALA A 19 1.42 -18.04 2.23
CA ALA A 19 0.23 -17.21 2.16
C ALA A 19 -0.15 -16.62 3.52
N ASP A 20 -0.13 -17.44 4.57
CA ASP A 20 -0.46 -17.03 5.93
C ASP A 20 0.54 -15.97 6.45
N LEU A 21 1.84 -16.12 6.16
CA LEU A 21 2.86 -15.15 6.55
C LEU A 21 2.72 -13.83 5.78
N ILE A 22 2.47 -13.87 4.47
CA ILE A 22 2.27 -12.65 3.64
C ILE A 22 0.98 -11.93 4.05
N ALA A 23 -0.16 -12.62 4.07
CA ALA A 23 -1.44 -12.04 4.45
C ALA A 23 -1.46 -11.58 5.92
N GLY A 24 -0.67 -12.23 6.77
CA GLY A 24 -0.48 -11.88 8.17
C GLY A 24 0.42 -10.66 8.42
N SER A 25 1.14 -10.16 7.40
CA SER A 25 2.02 -9.00 7.52
C SER A 25 1.25 -7.69 7.71
N GLU A 26 1.87 -6.73 8.40
CA GLU A 26 1.27 -5.40 8.60
C GLU A 26 0.95 -4.70 7.28
N THR A 27 1.76 -4.91 6.24
CA THR A 27 1.57 -4.29 4.91
C THR A 27 0.31 -4.78 4.18
N PHE A 28 -0.24 -5.95 4.56
CA PHE A 28 -1.52 -6.46 4.08
C PHE A 28 -2.68 -6.18 5.06
N LYS A 29 -2.40 -6.09 6.36
CA LYS A 29 -3.42 -5.80 7.38
C LYS A 29 -3.80 -4.33 7.47
N ILE A 30 -2.84 -3.42 7.32
CA ILE A 30 -3.06 -1.98 7.49
C ILE A 30 -3.59 -1.39 6.18
N PRO A 31 -4.75 -0.72 6.19
CA PRO A 31 -5.24 0.02 5.04
C PRO A 31 -4.26 1.09 4.57
N GLN A 32 -4.10 1.20 3.26
CA GLN A 32 -3.42 2.29 2.60
C GLN A 32 -4.15 3.60 2.93
N GLN A 33 -3.39 4.56 3.47
CA GLN A 33 -3.88 5.89 3.75
C GLN A 33 -3.61 6.81 2.56
N PHE A 34 -4.61 7.61 2.20
CA PHE A 34 -4.45 8.79 1.38
C PHE A 34 -4.51 10.01 2.30
N TRP A 35 -3.49 10.87 2.21
CA TRP A 35 -3.43 12.09 3.01
C TRP A 35 -3.94 13.27 2.20
N LEU A 36 -5.15 13.72 2.52
CA LEU A 36 -5.73 14.89 1.88
C LEU A 36 -5.32 16.15 2.64
N ARG A 37 -4.71 17.09 1.91
CA ARG A 37 -4.35 18.42 2.38
C ARG A 37 -5.23 19.48 1.73
N THR A 38 -5.96 20.23 2.55
CA THR A 38 -6.68 21.44 2.15
C THR A 38 -5.91 22.69 2.56
N GLY A 39 -6.35 23.86 2.10
CA GLY A 39 -5.64 25.12 2.25
C GLY A 39 -4.45 25.24 1.30
N MET A 40 -3.47 26.07 1.69
CA MET A 40 -2.30 26.35 0.86
C MET A 40 -1.40 25.12 0.67
N VAL A 41 -1.22 24.74 -0.60
CA VAL A 41 -0.30 23.69 -1.06
C VAL A 41 0.61 24.21 -2.18
N SER A 42 1.76 23.54 -2.37
CA SER A 42 2.70 23.91 -3.44
C SER A 42 2.16 23.52 -4.82
N ASN A 43 2.75 24.07 -5.88
CA ASN A 43 2.40 23.65 -7.24
C ASN A 43 2.64 22.15 -7.46
N LYS A 44 3.72 21.62 -6.87
CA LYS A 44 4.08 20.20 -6.97
C LYS A 44 2.98 19.32 -6.38
N ASP A 45 2.48 19.66 -5.20
CA ASP A 45 1.45 18.86 -4.52
C ASP A 45 0.11 18.97 -5.26
N TYR A 46 -0.25 20.17 -5.74
CA TYR A 46 -1.50 20.39 -6.47
C TYR A 46 -1.57 19.67 -7.82
N LEU A 47 -0.41 19.41 -8.43
CA LEU A 47 -0.28 18.67 -9.69
C LEU A 47 0.06 17.19 -9.49
N SER A 48 0.05 16.70 -8.25
CA SER A 48 0.23 15.27 -7.97
C SER A 48 -0.84 14.41 -8.65
N PRO A 49 -0.51 13.18 -9.09
CA PRO A 49 -1.47 12.28 -9.71
C PRO A 49 -2.76 12.11 -8.89
N GLU A 50 -2.63 12.03 -7.57
CA GLU A 50 -3.76 11.90 -6.65
C GLU A 50 -4.66 13.14 -6.75
N TYR A 51 -4.12 14.35 -6.64
CA TYR A 51 -4.91 15.58 -6.71
C TYR A 51 -5.56 15.78 -8.08
N LEU A 52 -4.91 15.33 -9.15
CA LEU A 52 -5.51 15.33 -10.49
C LEU A 52 -6.74 14.41 -10.56
N VAL A 53 -6.71 13.25 -9.91
CA VAL A 53 -7.88 12.37 -9.78
C VAL A 53 -8.99 13.07 -9.01
N LEU A 54 -8.72 13.63 -7.82
CA LEU A 54 -9.75 14.32 -7.04
C LEU A 54 -10.39 15.50 -7.83
N ARG A 55 -9.58 16.24 -8.60
CA ARG A 55 -10.05 17.32 -9.48
C ARG A 55 -10.91 16.80 -10.63
N ARG A 56 -10.50 15.70 -11.28
CA ARG A 56 -11.29 15.05 -12.35
C ARG A 56 -12.66 14.62 -11.85
N HIS A 57 -12.74 14.15 -10.60
CA HIS A 57 -13.98 13.80 -9.93
C HIS A 57 -14.75 15.00 -9.35
N ARG A 58 -14.21 16.22 -9.49
CA ARG A 58 -14.79 17.48 -8.97
C ARG A 58 -14.96 17.49 -7.45
N TRP A 59 -14.18 16.70 -6.70
CA TRP A 59 -14.21 16.70 -5.24
C TRP A 59 -13.45 17.88 -4.62
N MET A 60 -12.48 18.42 -5.35
CA MET A 60 -11.72 19.59 -4.90
C MET A 60 -11.50 20.60 -6.01
N THR A 61 -11.22 21.84 -5.60
CA THR A 61 -10.76 22.92 -6.46
C THR A 61 -9.64 23.68 -5.78
N GLY A 62 -8.86 24.43 -6.55
CA GLY A 62 -7.76 25.25 -6.06
C GLY A 62 -7.78 26.63 -6.69
N ALA A 63 -7.64 27.66 -5.87
CA ALA A 63 -7.44 29.03 -6.32
C ALA A 63 -5.96 29.41 -6.21
N ASN A 64 -5.45 30.16 -7.19
CA ASN A 64 -4.08 30.67 -7.10
C ASN A 64 -3.97 31.69 -5.97
N VAL A 65 -2.98 31.52 -5.10
CA VAL A 65 -2.70 32.43 -3.99
C VAL A 65 -1.19 32.70 -3.90
N PRO A 66 -0.78 33.85 -3.34
CA PRO A 66 0.61 34.09 -2.99
C PRO A 66 1.14 32.99 -2.07
N CYS A 67 2.32 32.47 -2.36
CA CYS A 67 2.97 31.47 -1.53
C CYS A 67 3.39 32.05 -0.18
N ALA A 68 3.16 31.29 0.89
CA ALA A 68 3.84 31.52 2.17
C ALA A 68 5.36 31.27 2.02
N PRO A 69 6.23 31.90 2.83
CA PRO A 69 7.68 31.81 2.68
C PRO A 69 8.26 30.39 2.71
N ASN A 70 7.52 29.45 3.32
CA ASN A 70 7.90 28.05 3.49
C ASN A 70 7.25 27.09 2.48
N ILE A 71 6.50 27.60 1.49
CA ILE A 71 5.83 26.77 0.48
C ILE A 71 6.40 27.11 -0.90
N ALA A 72 7.17 26.17 -1.44
CA ALA A 72 7.80 26.25 -2.74
C ALA A 72 7.65 24.93 -3.50
N PRO A 73 7.72 24.92 -4.84
CA PRO A 73 7.84 26.10 -5.71
C PRO A 73 6.48 26.79 -5.95
N PRO A 74 6.47 28.11 -6.22
CA PRO A 74 5.28 28.79 -6.75
C PRO A 74 4.88 28.24 -8.13
N PRO A 75 3.62 28.40 -8.55
CA PRO A 75 2.50 29.03 -7.83
C PRO A 75 1.99 28.20 -6.64
N CYS A 76 1.34 28.84 -5.67
CA CYS A 76 0.65 28.13 -4.59
C CYS A 76 -0.85 28.12 -4.81
N TRP A 77 -1.48 27.08 -4.30
CA TRP A 77 -2.90 26.82 -4.50
C TRP A 77 -3.59 26.73 -3.15
N ASP A 78 -4.64 27.52 -2.96
CA ASP A 78 -5.56 27.36 -1.83
C ASP A 78 -6.61 26.33 -2.20
N VAL A 79 -6.44 25.12 -1.68
CA VAL A 79 -7.27 23.96 -1.99
C VAL A 79 -8.47 23.89 -1.07
N VAL A 80 -9.66 23.78 -1.65
CA VAL A 80 -10.91 23.59 -0.90
C VAL A 80 -11.69 22.41 -1.46
N LEU A 81 -12.41 21.70 -0.59
CA LEU A 81 -13.38 20.70 -1.00
C LEU A 81 -14.60 21.39 -1.61
N THR A 82 -15.11 20.84 -2.71
CA THR A 82 -16.40 21.25 -3.28
C THR A 82 -17.54 20.68 -2.43
N PRO A 83 -18.81 21.08 -2.63
CA PRO A 83 -19.94 20.44 -1.96
C PRO A 83 -19.97 18.91 -2.15
N ILE A 84 -19.70 18.45 -3.37
CA ILE A 84 -19.60 17.01 -3.69
C ILE A 84 -18.44 16.37 -2.92
N GLY A 85 -17.28 17.03 -2.88
CA GLY A 85 -16.15 16.53 -2.08
C GLY A 85 -16.45 16.47 -0.59
N VAL A 86 -17.12 17.48 -0.03
CA VAL A 86 -17.52 17.45 1.38
C VAL A 86 -18.43 16.24 1.65
N GLU A 87 -19.38 15.94 0.78
CA GLU A 87 -20.24 14.76 0.91
C GLU A 87 -19.44 13.45 0.80
N THR A 88 -18.60 13.30 -0.22
CA THR A 88 -17.77 12.10 -0.42
C THR A 88 -16.83 11.82 0.75
N PHE A 89 -16.23 12.88 1.32
CA PHE A 89 -15.26 12.72 2.40
C PHE A 89 -15.90 12.72 3.80
N ARG A 90 -17.15 13.18 3.98
CA ARG A 90 -17.80 13.39 5.28
C ARG A 90 -17.63 12.21 6.24
N ASP A 91 -17.94 11.01 5.76
CA ASP A 91 -17.95 9.78 6.56
C ASP A 91 -16.56 9.14 6.66
N LEU A 92 -15.59 9.66 5.91
CA LEU A 92 -14.21 9.21 5.86
C LEU A 92 -13.31 10.03 6.80
N LEU A 93 -13.77 11.20 7.26
CA LEU A 93 -13.02 12.06 8.17
C LEU A 93 -13.19 11.59 9.62
N PRO A 94 -12.10 11.49 10.38
CA PRO A 94 -12.20 11.35 11.83
C PRO A 94 -13.03 12.49 12.42
N SER A 95 -13.94 12.22 13.36
CA SER A 95 -14.80 13.24 13.97
C SER A 95 -14.04 14.38 14.66
N ASN A 96 -12.76 14.17 14.97
CA ASN A 96 -11.84 15.15 15.56
C ASN A 96 -10.96 15.90 14.54
N ALA A 97 -11.10 15.63 13.24
CA ALA A 97 -10.30 16.26 12.18
C ALA A 97 -10.76 17.69 11.85
N ALA A 98 -11.85 18.18 12.46
CA ALA A 98 -12.51 19.43 12.13
C ALA A 98 -11.63 20.70 12.07
N PRO A 99 -10.54 20.87 12.86
CA PRO A 99 -9.63 21.99 12.66
C PRO A 99 -8.46 21.67 11.73
N SER A 100 -8.20 20.40 11.42
CA SER A 100 -7.02 19.99 10.65
C SER A 100 -7.28 20.14 9.15
N ARG A 101 -6.40 20.89 8.48
CA ARG A 101 -6.32 20.95 7.01
C ARG A 101 -5.57 19.75 6.42
N TYR A 102 -5.25 18.76 7.23
CA TYR A 102 -4.51 17.56 6.84
C TYR A 102 -5.06 16.34 7.55
N PHE A 103 -5.61 15.39 6.79
CA PHE A 103 -6.26 14.21 7.38
C PHE A 103 -6.01 12.98 6.52
N GLY A 104 -5.91 11.83 7.21
CA GLY A 104 -5.71 10.52 6.60
C GLY A 104 -7.06 9.87 6.31
N VAL A 105 -7.19 9.34 5.10
CA VAL A 105 -8.36 8.60 4.64
C VAL A 105 -7.92 7.17 4.29
N PRO A 106 -8.46 6.13 4.94
CA PRO A 106 -8.20 4.76 4.53
C PRO A 106 -8.86 4.53 3.17
N VAL A 107 -8.08 4.27 2.12
CA VAL A 107 -8.59 4.25 0.74
C VAL A 107 -8.58 2.87 0.11
N ALA A 108 -7.59 2.04 0.40
CA ALA A 108 -7.49 0.71 -0.17
C ALA A 108 -6.80 -0.26 0.78
N GLN A 109 -7.02 -1.56 0.58
CA GLN A 109 -6.28 -2.62 1.26
C GLN A 109 -5.68 -3.57 0.23
N ARG A 110 -4.54 -4.18 0.57
CA ARG A 110 -3.97 -5.24 -0.26
C ARG A 110 -4.65 -6.56 0.05
N GLU A 111 -5.05 -7.27 -0.99
CA GLU A 111 -5.59 -8.62 -0.88
C GLU A 111 -4.63 -9.58 -1.58
N LEU A 112 -4.17 -10.60 -0.84
CA LEU A 112 -3.40 -11.69 -1.42
C LEU A 112 -4.33 -12.58 -2.25
N ILE A 113 -3.98 -12.83 -3.50
CA ILE A 113 -4.75 -13.68 -4.41
C ILE A 113 -4.23 -15.11 -4.35
N ALA A 114 -2.93 -15.30 -4.62
CA ALA A 114 -2.34 -16.64 -4.71
C ALA A 114 -0.82 -16.62 -4.55
N ILE A 115 -0.27 -17.76 -4.10
CA ILE A 115 1.16 -18.05 -4.22
C ILE A 115 1.37 -18.81 -5.54
N THR A 116 2.16 -18.22 -6.43
CA THR A 116 2.38 -18.73 -7.79
C THR A 116 3.64 -19.59 -7.89
N GLY A 117 4.66 -19.31 -7.07
CA GLY A 117 5.94 -20.01 -7.09
C GLY A 117 6.64 -19.99 -5.74
N ILE A 118 7.44 -21.03 -5.46
CA ILE A 118 8.37 -21.06 -4.32
C ILE A 118 9.67 -21.70 -4.82
N SER A 119 10.78 -20.97 -4.68
CA SER A 119 12.12 -21.44 -4.98
C SER A 119 12.94 -21.45 -3.70
N LYS A 120 13.42 -22.64 -3.27
CA LYS A 120 14.18 -22.81 -2.03
C LYS A 120 15.66 -23.02 -2.33
N ASN A 121 16.52 -22.31 -1.61
CA ASN A 121 17.96 -22.47 -1.63
C ASN A 121 18.53 -22.46 -0.20
N GLY A 122 18.71 -23.65 0.38
CA GLY A 122 19.18 -23.80 1.77
C GLY A 122 18.19 -23.22 2.78
N ASN A 123 18.68 -22.29 3.61
CA ASN A 123 17.90 -21.60 4.66
C ASN A 123 17.20 -20.34 4.15
N ILE A 124 17.12 -20.18 2.83
CA ILE A 124 16.50 -19.04 2.18
C ILE A 124 15.55 -19.56 1.10
N ALA A 125 14.47 -18.83 0.85
CA ALA A 125 13.57 -19.10 -0.26
C ALA A 125 13.00 -17.80 -0.83
N ASP A 126 12.76 -17.77 -2.13
CA ASP A 126 11.96 -16.74 -2.78
C ASP A 126 10.56 -17.29 -3.03
N ALA A 127 9.52 -16.50 -2.75
CA ALA A 127 8.15 -16.83 -3.10
C ALA A 127 7.57 -15.79 -4.06
N ASP A 128 7.03 -16.27 -5.17
CA ASP A 128 6.26 -15.48 -6.12
C ASP A 128 4.79 -15.51 -5.73
N PHE A 129 4.16 -14.34 -5.75
CA PHE A 129 2.76 -14.20 -5.35
C PHE A 129 2.03 -13.12 -6.15
N GLN A 130 0.72 -13.29 -6.21
CA GLN A 130 -0.22 -12.35 -6.79
C GLN A 130 -1.04 -11.66 -5.73
N TRP A 131 -1.23 -10.36 -5.87
CA TRP A 131 -2.06 -9.55 -4.98
C TRP A 131 -2.77 -8.45 -5.77
N LYS A 132 -3.79 -7.82 -5.18
CA LYS A 132 -4.48 -6.68 -5.79
C LYS A 132 -4.83 -5.63 -4.76
N TRP A 133 -5.13 -4.42 -5.23
CA TRP A 133 -5.81 -3.41 -4.42
C TRP A 133 -7.31 -3.69 -4.35
N VAL A 134 -7.86 -3.61 -3.14
CA VAL A 134 -9.28 -3.60 -2.84
C VAL A 134 -9.64 -2.21 -2.33
N PRO A 135 -10.34 -1.39 -3.11
CA PRO A 135 -10.84 -0.11 -2.66
C PRO A 135 -11.78 -0.25 -1.46
N LEU A 136 -11.64 0.63 -0.47
CA LEU A 136 -12.48 0.66 0.73
C LEU A 136 -13.62 1.69 0.64
N ASN A 137 -13.53 2.61 -0.33
CA ASN A 137 -14.52 3.66 -0.57
C ASN A 137 -14.35 4.23 -1.99
N GLU A 138 -15.22 5.19 -2.34
CA GLU A 138 -15.22 5.86 -3.64
C GLU A 138 -13.89 6.56 -3.96
N VAL A 139 -13.26 7.18 -2.95
CA VAL A 139 -11.94 7.84 -3.10
C VAL A 139 -10.88 6.80 -3.46
N GLY A 140 -10.87 5.68 -2.75
CA GLY A 140 -9.99 4.56 -3.05
C GLY A 140 -10.21 3.96 -4.43
N ALA A 141 -11.46 3.84 -4.88
CA ALA A 141 -11.77 3.28 -6.19
C ALA A 141 -11.30 4.19 -7.32
N ALA A 142 -11.26 5.51 -7.08
CA ALA A 142 -10.71 6.48 -8.02
C ALA A 142 -9.17 6.51 -8.01
N LEU A 143 -8.54 6.36 -6.84
CA LEU A 143 -7.08 6.44 -6.69
C LEU A 143 -6.35 5.14 -7.05
N TYR A 144 -6.95 3.99 -6.74
CA TYR A 144 -6.37 2.67 -6.97
C TYR A 144 -7.27 1.90 -7.92
N ALA A 145 -6.71 1.49 -9.06
CA ALA A 145 -7.40 0.63 -10.01
C ALA A 145 -7.72 -0.73 -9.35
N GLY A 146 -8.93 -0.86 -8.82
CA GLY A 146 -9.40 -2.09 -8.19
C GLY A 146 -9.41 -3.24 -9.19
N GLY A 147 -9.05 -4.43 -8.71
CA GLY A 147 -9.17 -5.66 -9.51
C GLY A 147 -8.02 -5.96 -10.46
N VAL A 148 -7.05 -5.05 -10.66
CA VAL A 148 -5.81 -5.36 -11.39
C VAL A 148 -4.90 -6.20 -10.48
N PRO A 149 -4.57 -7.45 -10.84
CA PRO A 149 -3.60 -8.24 -10.08
C PRO A 149 -2.18 -7.77 -10.37
N TYR A 150 -1.31 -7.90 -9.39
CA TYR A 150 0.11 -7.58 -9.45
C TYR A 150 0.95 -8.79 -9.04
N ASN A 151 2.04 -9.02 -9.74
CA ASN A 151 3.06 -10.01 -9.43
C ASN A 151 4.16 -9.38 -8.58
N SER A 152 4.53 -10.06 -7.50
CA SER A 152 5.63 -9.70 -6.60
C SER A 152 6.42 -10.94 -6.19
N THR A 153 7.68 -10.74 -5.81
CA THR A 153 8.56 -11.80 -5.28
C THR A 153 9.14 -11.33 -3.95
N VAL A 154 9.03 -12.15 -2.91
CA VAL A 154 9.56 -11.83 -1.57
C VAL A 154 10.42 -12.95 -1.02
N GLY A 155 11.48 -12.58 -0.31
CA GLY A 155 12.38 -13.50 0.35
C GLY A 155 11.86 -13.99 1.70
N PHE A 156 12.18 -15.23 2.02
CA PHE A 156 11.96 -15.89 3.29
C PHE A 156 13.28 -16.42 3.83
N ARG A 157 13.41 -16.42 5.16
CA ARG A 157 14.56 -17.04 5.86
C ARG A 157 14.06 -18.09 6.84
N HIS A 158 14.73 -19.24 6.85
CA HIS A 158 14.50 -20.33 7.77
C HIS A 158 15.38 -20.15 9.01
N TYR A 159 14.74 -20.21 10.16
CA TYR A 159 15.35 -20.26 11.48
C TYR A 159 15.05 -21.61 12.12
N ASP A 160 15.63 -21.87 13.29
CA ASP A 160 15.37 -23.05 14.10
C ASP A 160 13.89 -23.18 14.50
N ASP A 161 13.15 -22.08 14.60
CA ASP A 161 11.73 -22.05 14.97
C ASP A 161 10.75 -21.92 13.79
N GLY A 162 11.26 -21.81 12.56
CA GLY A 162 10.47 -21.80 11.32
C GLY A 162 10.85 -20.70 10.33
N TRP A 163 10.01 -20.53 9.31
CA TRP A 163 10.21 -19.55 8.25
C TRP A 163 9.64 -18.19 8.61
N ARG A 164 10.36 -17.13 8.23
CA ARG A 164 9.94 -15.73 8.40
C ARG A 164 10.13 -14.96 7.10
N LEU A 165 9.27 -13.96 6.89
CA LEU A 165 9.45 -12.98 5.82
C LEU A 165 10.72 -12.16 6.07
N ILE A 166 11.42 -11.84 4.99
CA ILE A 166 12.44 -10.79 5.04
C ILE A 166 11.70 -9.46 4.97
N GLU A 167 11.85 -8.66 6.03
CA GLU A 167 11.27 -7.32 6.14
C GLU A 167 12.26 -6.23 5.72
N GLY A 168 11.72 -5.04 5.43
CA GLY A 168 12.53 -3.87 5.06
C GLY A 168 13.08 -3.92 3.64
N SER A 169 14.06 -3.04 3.37
CA SER A 169 14.67 -2.94 2.05
C SER A 169 15.85 -3.89 1.90
N ALA A 170 15.78 -4.75 0.89
CA ALA A 170 16.84 -5.70 0.56
C ALA A 170 16.92 -5.88 -0.98
N PRO A 171 18.12 -5.88 -1.58
CA PRO A 171 18.27 -6.09 -3.02
C PRO A 171 17.97 -7.53 -3.42
N LYS A 172 17.67 -7.76 -4.70
CA LYS A 172 17.48 -9.12 -5.26
C LYS A 172 18.82 -9.89 -5.32
N PRO A 173 18.82 -11.23 -5.17
CA PRO A 173 17.71 -12.08 -4.72
C PRO A 173 17.47 -11.96 -3.20
N ASN A 174 16.26 -12.31 -2.74
CA ASN A 174 15.78 -12.19 -1.34
C ASN A 174 15.38 -10.77 -0.91
N GLN A 175 14.62 -10.13 -1.80
CA GLN A 175 14.01 -8.82 -1.60
C GLN A 175 13.02 -8.83 -0.44
N GLY A 176 13.01 -7.78 0.37
CA GLY A 176 12.05 -7.64 1.47
C GLY A 176 10.65 -7.24 0.98
N LEU A 177 9.62 -7.51 1.78
CA LEU A 177 8.22 -7.37 1.36
C LEU A 177 7.86 -5.96 0.87
N ASP A 178 8.32 -4.92 1.54
CA ASP A 178 8.00 -3.54 1.15
C ASP A 178 8.57 -3.19 -0.22
N ASP A 179 9.79 -3.62 -0.51
CA ASP A 179 10.39 -3.42 -1.82
C ASP A 179 9.66 -4.28 -2.87
N ALA A 180 9.27 -5.50 -2.52
CA ALA A 180 8.56 -6.43 -3.42
C ALA A 180 7.23 -5.84 -3.92
N LEU A 181 6.53 -5.10 -3.04
CA LEU A 181 5.26 -4.44 -3.37
C LEU A 181 5.47 -3.13 -4.14
N LYS A 182 6.53 -2.37 -3.87
CA LYS A 182 6.89 -1.17 -4.64
C LYS A 182 7.30 -1.49 -6.08
N ASN A 183 7.98 -2.61 -6.28
CA ASN A 183 8.49 -3.05 -7.57
C ASN A 183 7.54 -4.04 -8.28
N ALA A 184 6.29 -4.12 -7.83
CA ALA A 184 5.31 -5.05 -8.38
C ALA A 184 4.97 -4.73 -9.84
N GLN A 185 4.77 -5.77 -10.63
CA GLN A 185 4.39 -5.64 -12.05
C GLN A 185 2.93 -6.05 -12.22
N PRO A 186 2.14 -5.38 -13.05
CA PRO A 186 0.80 -5.86 -13.39
C PRO A 186 0.86 -7.30 -13.90
N ALA A 187 -0.02 -8.17 -13.40
CA ALA A 187 -0.18 -9.51 -13.93
C ALA A 187 -0.83 -9.40 -15.31
N GLN A 188 -0.19 -10.02 -16.31
CA GLN A 188 -0.71 -10.13 -17.68
C GLN A 188 -1.78 -11.22 -17.78
#